data_AF-D2W4G0-F1
#
_entry.id   AF-D2W4G0-F1
#
_cell.length_a   1.000
_cell.length_b   1.000
_cell.length_c   1.000
_cell.angle_alpha   90.00
_cell.angle_beta   90.00
_cell.angle_gamma   90.00
#
_symmetry.space_group_name_H-M   'P 1'
#
loop_
_entity.id
_entity.type
_entity.pdbx_description
1 polymer ?
#
loop_
_entity_poly.entity_id
_entity_poly.type
_entity_poly.pdbx_seq_one_letter_code
_entity_poly.pdbx_strand_id
1 'polypeptide(L)'
;MCGSPISGPLLILFFPLGVGMLAVSRVINLVHSIDVSIRKNNEKIESGVSHISKDLKEKILFRKQLIAESKLEGKIKADTTQDPQVARLHVQRAVVRLAAMKYEGALEDIKLALHLDESLDATYVWNFVYGVALYHCGDYLESAHAFKRGIELKEAMTGSGNCDKKSVELEKNILDINFEMKHSHEKVKEQFTEFSENTKTYFNNFKSC
;
A
#
# COMPACT_ATOMS: atom_id res chain seq x y z
N MET A 1 -50.30 -3.16 -79.54
CA MET A 1 -50.00 -2.65 -78.18
C MET A 1 -48.71 -3.28 -77.71
N CYS A 2 -47.82 -2.46 -77.15
CA CYS A 2 -46.44 -2.76 -76.77
C CYS A 2 -46.29 -3.93 -75.80
N GLY A 3 -45.16 -4.64 -75.89
CA GLY A 3 -44.73 -5.60 -74.89
C GLY A 3 -43.49 -6.40 -75.30
N SER A 4 -42.37 -5.72 -75.60
CA SER A 4 -41.08 -6.42 -75.74
C SER A 4 -40.54 -6.78 -74.35
N PRO A 5 -40.19 -8.04 -74.07
CA PRO A 5 -39.48 -8.37 -72.85
C PRO A 5 -38.05 -7.85 -72.99
N ILE A 6 -37.66 -6.94 -72.10
CA ILE A 6 -36.26 -6.54 -71.94
C ILE A 6 -35.54 -7.73 -71.30
N SER A 7 -35.21 -8.73 -72.12
CA SER A 7 -34.40 -9.89 -71.75
C SER A 7 -33.04 -9.72 -72.43
N GLY A 8 -32.29 -8.73 -71.96
CA GLY A 8 -30.97 -8.41 -72.48
C GLY A 8 -29.85 -9.28 -71.86
N PRO A 9 -28.74 -9.54 -72.59
CA PRO A 9 -27.52 -10.20 -72.09
C PRO A 9 -26.77 -9.45 -70.98
N LEU A 10 -27.28 -8.28 -70.55
CA LEU A 10 -26.69 -7.42 -69.52
C LEU A 10 -26.68 -8.07 -68.12
N LEU A 11 -27.64 -8.94 -67.80
CA LEU A 11 -27.69 -9.63 -66.49
C LEU A 11 -26.49 -10.55 -66.25
N ILE A 12 -25.87 -11.09 -67.30
CA ILE A 12 -24.72 -12.00 -67.20
C ILE A 12 -23.42 -11.23 -66.93
N LEU A 13 -23.29 -10.00 -67.42
CA LEU A 13 -22.12 -9.15 -67.20
C LEU A 13 -22.05 -8.55 -65.79
N PHE A 14 -23.20 -8.35 -65.12
CA PHE A 14 -23.27 -7.83 -63.75
C PHE A 14 -23.29 -8.91 -62.66
N PHE A 15 -23.57 -10.17 -63.01
CA PHE A 15 -23.58 -11.29 -62.07
C PHE A 15 -22.25 -11.50 -61.32
N PRO A 16 -21.07 -11.53 -61.98
CA PRO A 16 -19.79 -11.68 -61.27
C PRO A 16 -19.43 -10.46 -60.40
N LEU A 17 -19.88 -9.25 -60.77
CA LEU A 17 -19.71 -8.03 -59.98
C LEU A 17 -20.56 -8.05 -58.70
N GLY A 18 -21.81 -8.52 -58.78
CA GLY A 18 -22.70 -8.65 -57.62
C GLY A 18 -22.23 -9.73 -56.63
N VAL A 19 -21.76 -10.87 -57.12
CA VAL A 19 -21.18 -11.94 -56.29
C VAL A 19 -19.86 -11.49 -55.65
N GLY A 20 -19.03 -10.72 -56.38
CA GLY A 20 -17.81 -10.10 -55.86
C GLY A 20 -18.08 -9.09 -54.74
N MET A 21 -19.08 -8.22 -54.89
CA MET A 21 -19.48 -7.26 -53.84
C MET A 21 -19.98 -7.96 -52.58
N LEU A 22 -20.78 -9.03 -52.71
CA LEU A 22 -21.25 -9.82 -51.57
C LEU A 22 -20.09 -10.53 -50.85
N ALA A 23 -19.10 -11.03 -51.59
CA ALA A 23 -17.90 -11.63 -51.00
C ALA A 23 -17.07 -10.58 -50.23
N VAL A 24 -16.86 -9.39 -50.79
CA VAL A 24 -16.13 -8.29 -50.14
C VAL A 24 -16.86 -7.84 -48.87
N SER A 25 -18.19 -7.69 -48.91
CA SER A 25 -18.98 -7.29 -47.75
C SER A 25 -18.91 -8.32 -46.61
N ARG A 26 -18.89 -9.63 -46.94
CA ARG A 26 -18.66 -10.69 -45.95
C ARG A 26 -17.26 -10.62 -45.33
N VAL A 27 -16.23 -10.33 -46.13
CA VAL A 27 -14.86 -10.16 -45.62
C VAL A 27 -14.78 -8.95 -44.69
N ILE A 28 -15.39 -7.82 -45.04
CA ILE A 28 -15.42 -6.61 -44.19
C ILE A 28 -16.11 -6.92 -42.85
N ASN A 29 -17.25 -7.59 -42.88
CA ASN A 29 -17.97 -7.97 -41.65
C ASN A 29 -17.16 -8.95 -40.78
N LEU A 30 -16.45 -9.90 -41.40
CA LEU A 30 -15.58 -10.82 -40.70
C LEU A 30 -14.41 -10.08 -40.04
N VAL A 31 -13.72 -9.20 -40.79
CA VAL A 31 -12.63 -8.36 -40.27
C VAL A 31 -13.11 -7.52 -39.09
N HIS A 32 -14.28 -6.89 -39.22
CA HIS A 32 -14.88 -6.13 -38.12
C HIS A 32 -15.16 -6.99 -36.88
N SER A 33 -15.69 -8.22 -37.06
CA SER A 33 -15.94 -9.15 -35.95
C SER A 33 -14.65 -9.60 -35.26
N ILE A 34 -13.57 -9.78 -36.03
CA ILE A 34 -12.25 -10.14 -35.53
C ILE A 34 -11.69 -8.97 -34.71
N ASP A 35 -11.74 -7.74 -35.22
CA ASP A 35 -11.27 -6.55 -34.51
C ASP A 35 -12.01 -6.34 -33.17
N VAL A 36 -13.34 -6.50 -33.16
CA VAL A 36 -14.13 -6.44 -31.93
C VAL A 36 -13.70 -7.52 -30.93
N SER A 37 -13.44 -8.74 -31.41
CA SER A 37 -13.01 -9.86 -30.56
C SER A 37 -11.59 -9.66 -30.01
N ILE A 38 -10.66 -9.14 -30.83
CA ILE A 38 -9.29 -8.81 -30.41
C ILE A 38 -9.31 -7.75 -29.32
N ARG A 39 -10.08 -6.66 -29.52
CA ARG A 39 -10.21 -5.59 -28.53
C ARG A 39 -10.75 -6.10 -27.19
N LYS A 40 -11.82 -6.91 -27.22
CA LYS A 40 -12.39 -7.51 -26.00
C LYS A 40 -11.40 -8.43 -25.29
N ASN A 41 -10.59 -9.19 -26.04
CA ASN A 41 -9.53 -10.02 -25.47
C ASN A 41 -8.41 -9.17 -24.86
N ASN A 42 -8.01 -8.07 -25.50
CA ASN A 42 -7.00 -7.16 -24.95
C ASN A 42 -7.46 -6.52 -23.63
N GLU A 43 -8.71 -6.05 -23.55
CA GLU A 43 -9.29 -5.52 -22.31
C GLU A 43 -9.31 -6.57 -21.18
N LYS A 44 -9.63 -7.83 -21.52
CA LYS A 44 -9.60 -8.95 -20.57
C LYS A 44 -8.19 -9.27 -20.10
N ILE A 45 -7.21 -9.22 -21.00
CA ILE A 45 -5.78 -9.41 -20.67
C ILE A 45 -5.30 -8.28 -19.77
N GLU A 46 -5.60 -7.02 -20.10
CA GLU A 46 -5.20 -5.86 -19.32
C GLU A 46 -5.77 -5.89 -17.90
N SER A 47 -7.07 -6.13 -17.76
CA SER A 47 -7.70 -6.30 -16.45
C SER A 47 -7.13 -7.50 -15.68
N GLY A 48 -6.89 -8.63 -16.36
CA GLY A 48 -6.25 -9.80 -15.76
C GLY A 48 -4.84 -9.52 -15.24
N VAL A 49 -4.01 -8.85 -16.03
CA VAL A 49 -2.64 -8.44 -15.65
C VAL A 49 -2.68 -7.46 -14.48
N SER A 50 -3.62 -6.51 -14.48
CA SER A 50 -3.83 -5.60 -13.35
C SER A 50 -4.15 -6.35 -12.06
N HIS A 51 -5.09 -7.31 -12.10
CA HIS A 51 -5.43 -8.14 -10.95
C HIS A 51 -4.25 -8.99 -10.46
N ILE A 52 -3.50 -9.63 -11.36
CA ILE A 52 -2.30 -10.41 -11.01
C ILE A 52 -1.26 -9.52 -10.33
N SER A 53 -1.05 -8.30 -10.85
CA SER A 53 -0.11 -7.35 -10.25
C SER A 53 -0.51 -6.93 -8.84
N LYS A 54 -1.82 -6.77 -8.58
CA LYS A 54 -2.37 -6.44 -7.27
C LYS A 54 -2.21 -7.59 -6.29
N ASP A 55 -2.60 -8.80 -6.68
CA ASP A 55 -2.43 -10.03 -5.87
C ASP A 55 -0.96 -10.27 -5.51
N LEU A 56 -0.04 -10.06 -6.46
CA LEU A 56 1.38 -10.18 -6.19
C LEU A 56 1.89 -9.13 -5.19
N LYS A 57 1.43 -7.87 -5.29
CA LYS A 57 1.76 -6.81 -4.32
C LYS A 57 1.27 -7.17 -2.91
N GLU A 58 0.02 -7.63 -2.79
CA GLU A 58 -0.55 -8.07 -1.50
C GLU A 58 0.27 -9.23 -0.92
N LYS A 59 0.57 -10.26 -1.72
CA LYS A 59 1.41 -11.39 -1.29
C LYS A 59 2.82 -10.97 -0.84
N ILE A 60 3.45 -10.03 -1.55
CA ILE A 60 4.77 -9.51 -1.17
C ILE A 60 4.69 -8.73 0.15
N LEU A 61 3.67 -7.88 0.32
CA LEU A 61 3.45 -7.12 1.55
C LEU A 61 3.27 -8.07 2.75
N PHE A 62 2.40 -9.09 2.63
CA PHE A 62 2.20 -10.10 3.68
C PHE A 62 3.51 -10.84 4.02
N ARG A 63 4.31 -11.22 3.03
CA ARG A 63 5.61 -11.86 3.28
C ARG A 63 6.57 -10.95 4.04
N LYS A 64 6.62 -9.66 3.71
CA LYS A 64 7.48 -8.69 4.39
C LYS A 64 7.07 -8.50 5.85
N GLN A 65 5.76 -8.40 6.12
CA GLN A 65 5.22 -8.33 7.49
C GLN A 65 5.58 -9.58 8.29
N LEU A 66 5.43 -10.77 7.71
CA LEU A 66 5.79 -12.03 8.35
C LEU A 66 7.29 -12.12 8.69
N ILE A 67 8.16 -11.70 7.77
CA ILE A 67 9.62 -11.67 7.99
C ILE A 67 9.99 -10.67 9.09
N ALA A 68 9.40 -9.47 9.07
CA ALA A 68 9.61 -8.46 10.10
C ALA A 68 9.17 -8.95 11.48
N GLU A 69 8.00 -9.59 11.57
CA GLU A 69 7.49 -10.18 12.83
C GLU A 69 8.43 -11.27 13.35
N SER A 70 8.82 -12.21 12.49
CA SER A 70 9.74 -13.32 12.83
C SER A 70 11.11 -12.81 13.30
N LYS A 71 11.64 -11.76 12.65
CA LYS A 71 12.90 -11.11 13.04
C LYS A 71 12.81 -10.49 14.44
N LEU A 72 11.72 -9.79 14.75
CA LEU A 72 11.50 -9.20 16.07
C LEU A 72 11.29 -10.28 17.14
N GLU A 73 10.57 -11.34 16.82
CA GLU A 73 10.40 -12.48 17.72
C GLU A 73 11.74 -13.16 18.06
N GLY A 74 12.62 -13.32 17.08
CA GLY A 74 13.98 -13.83 17.29
C GLY A 74 14.79 -12.94 18.24
N LYS A 75 14.70 -11.61 18.08
CA LYS A 75 15.37 -10.64 18.97
C LYS A 75 14.82 -10.71 20.40
N ILE A 76 13.50 -10.75 20.55
CA ILE A 76 12.83 -10.85 21.86
C ILE A 76 13.23 -12.15 22.58
N LYS A 77 13.31 -13.28 21.86
CA LYS A 77 13.73 -14.57 22.44
C LYS A 77 15.20 -14.62 22.83
N ALA A 78 16.05 -13.96 22.05
CA ALA A 78 17.49 -13.89 22.32
C ALA A 78 17.80 -13.01 23.54
N ASP A 79 16.96 -12.00 23.78
CA ASP A 79 17.09 -11.09 24.91
C ASP A 79 16.43 -11.69 26.15
N THR A 80 17.24 -12.17 27.10
CA THR A 80 16.78 -12.80 28.34
C THR A 80 16.61 -11.79 29.48
N THR A 81 16.80 -10.51 29.19
CA THR A 81 16.72 -9.43 30.16
C THR A 81 15.28 -8.87 30.21
N GLN A 82 14.73 -8.61 31.40
CA GLN A 82 13.53 -7.78 31.56
C GLN A 82 13.92 -6.29 31.44
N ASP A 83 14.47 -5.91 30.29
CA ASP A 83 15.01 -4.58 30.05
C ASP A 83 13.99 -3.70 29.28
N PRO A 84 13.96 -2.39 29.53
CA PRO A 84 13.38 -1.39 28.63
C PRO A 84 13.59 -1.62 27.12
N GLN A 85 14.69 -2.24 26.70
CA GLN A 85 14.94 -2.59 25.30
C GLN A 85 13.95 -3.64 24.76
N VAL A 86 13.65 -4.68 25.55
CA VAL A 86 12.68 -5.71 25.17
C VAL A 86 11.27 -5.12 25.07
N ALA A 87 10.93 -4.20 25.97
CA ALA A 87 9.69 -3.43 25.90
C ALA A 87 9.54 -2.70 24.54
N ARG A 88 10.60 -2.05 24.05
CA ARG A 88 10.61 -1.38 22.75
C ARG A 88 10.44 -2.35 21.58
N LEU A 89 11.02 -3.55 21.65
CA LEU A 89 10.84 -4.59 20.63
C LEU A 89 9.38 -5.06 20.57
N HIS A 90 8.69 -5.17 21.71
CA HIS A 90 7.26 -5.48 21.75
C HIS A 90 6.42 -4.38 21.09
N VAL A 91 6.72 -3.09 21.32
CA VAL A 91 6.05 -1.97 20.61
C VAL A 91 6.27 -2.07 19.10
N GLN A 92 7.50 -2.34 18.64
CA GLN A 92 7.77 -2.54 17.22
C GLN A 92 6.98 -3.72 16.64
N ARG A 93 6.90 -4.84 17.38
CA ARG A 93 6.15 -6.02 16.94
C ARG A 93 4.66 -5.73 16.86
N ALA A 94 4.12 -4.95 17.80
CA ALA A 94 2.75 -4.49 17.75
C ALA A 94 2.46 -3.70 16.47
N VAL A 95 3.35 -2.79 16.05
CA VAL A 95 3.19 -2.05 14.79
C VAL A 95 3.15 -2.99 13.57
N VAL A 96 4.03 -3.99 13.52
CA VAL A 96 4.02 -4.99 12.44
C VAL A 96 2.70 -5.76 12.43
N ARG A 97 2.21 -6.16 13.61
CA ARG A 97 0.94 -6.88 13.77
C ARG A 97 -0.27 -6.02 13.39
N LEU A 98 -0.28 -4.73 13.73
CA LEU A 98 -1.30 -3.77 13.27
C LEU A 98 -1.31 -3.66 11.75
N ALA A 99 -0.14 -3.55 11.11
CA ALA A 99 -0.03 -3.53 9.65
C ALA A 99 -0.51 -4.84 8.99
N ALA A 100 -0.36 -5.97 9.70
CA ALA A 100 -0.85 -7.28 9.28
C ALA A 100 -2.31 -7.56 9.70
N MET A 101 -3.02 -6.57 10.25
CA MET A 101 -4.40 -6.69 10.76
C MET A 101 -4.60 -7.71 11.89
N LYS A 102 -3.52 -8.02 12.64
CA LYS A 102 -3.53 -8.88 13.83
C LYS A 102 -3.69 -8.03 15.09
N TYR A 103 -4.88 -7.46 15.29
CA TYR A 103 -5.10 -6.37 16.25
C TYR A 103 -4.99 -6.82 17.72
N GLU A 104 -5.55 -7.98 18.06
CA GLU A 104 -5.53 -8.52 19.42
C GLU A 104 -4.11 -8.84 19.86
N GLY A 105 -3.32 -9.50 19.00
CA GLY A 105 -1.93 -9.79 19.27
C GLY A 105 -1.05 -8.54 19.32
N ALA A 106 -1.42 -7.46 18.63
CA ALA A 106 -0.76 -6.16 18.78
C ALA A 106 -1.08 -5.54 20.14
N LEU A 107 -2.34 -5.61 20.59
CA LEU A 107 -2.75 -5.10 21.89
C LEU A 107 -2.08 -5.84 23.05
N GLU A 108 -1.93 -7.16 22.94
CA GLU A 108 -1.15 -7.98 23.90
C GLU A 108 0.30 -7.52 23.98
N ASP A 109 0.95 -7.29 22.84
CA ASP A 109 2.33 -6.79 22.79
C ASP A 109 2.46 -5.41 23.45
N ILE A 110 1.50 -4.52 23.24
CA ILE A 110 1.52 -3.18 23.82
C ILE A 110 1.36 -3.23 25.34
N LYS A 111 0.46 -4.08 25.85
CA LYS A 111 0.27 -4.32 27.29
C LYS A 111 1.52 -4.93 27.92
N LEU A 112 2.13 -5.90 27.25
CA LEU A 112 3.37 -6.52 27.71
C LEU A 112 4.54 -5.52 27.71
N ALA A 113 4.66 -4.68 26.69
CA ALA A 113 5.66 -3.62 26.63
C ALA A 113 5.53 -2.69 27.84
N LEU A 114 4.31 -2.25 28.17
CA LEU A 114 4.07 -1.40 29.33
C LEU A 114 4.40 -2.09 30.64
N HIS A 115 4.12 -3.40 30.76
CA HIS A 115 4.48 -4.17 31.94
C HIS A 115 6.01 -4.28 32.13
N LEU A 116 6.78 -4.30 31.04
CA LEU A 116 8.24 -4.36 31.06
C LEU A 116 8.88 -2.99 31.31
N ASP A 117 8.27 -1.91 30.81
CA ASP A 117 8.72 -0.53 31.02
C ASP A 117 7.49 0.38 31.20
N GLU A 118 7.14 0.62 32.47
CA GLU A 118 5.98 1.43 32.84
C GLU A 118 6.07 2.86 32.31
N SER A 119 7.28 3.40 32.18
CA SER A 119 7.49 4.77 31.71
C SER A 119 7.23 4.95 30.20
N LEU A 120 6.85 3.89 29.49
CA LEU A 120 6.34 4.00 28.12
C LEU A 120 5.01 4.75 28.05
N ASP A 121 4.19 4.73 29.11
CA ASP A 121 2.91 5.46 29.15
C ASP A 121 3.08 6.99 29.08
N ALA A 122 4.27 7.48 29.42
CA ALA A 122 4.66 8.89 29.33
C ALA A 122 5.16 9.27 27.94
N THR A 123 5.26 8.31 27.01
CA THR A 123 5.69 8.57 25.63
C THR A 123 4.49 8.76 24.73
N TYR A 124 4.54 9.80 23.88
CA TYR A 124 3.42 10.07 22.97
C TYR A 124 3.27 8.96 21.92
N VAL A 125 4.37 8.33 21.53
CA VAL A 125 4.42 7.28 20.50
C VAL A 125 3.73 6.02 20.97
N TRP A 126 3.99 5.57 22.20
CA TRP A 126 3.31 4.39 22.77
C TRP A 126 1.81 4.63 22.86
N ASN A 127 1.37 5.81 23.34
CA ASN A 127 -0.05 6.16 23.43
C ASN A 127 -0.75 6.16 22.07
N PHE A 128 -0.06 6.62 21.02
CA PHE A 128 -0.58 6.56 19.66
C PHE A 128 -0.77 5.11 19.19
N VAL A 129 0.24 4.25 19.35
CA VAL A 129 0.16 2.84 18.94
C VAL A 129 -0.90 2.08 19.75
N TYR A 130 -1.01 2.36 21.05
CA TYR A 130 -2.05 1.83 21.92
C TYR A 130 -3.45 2.25 21.47
N GLY A 131 -3.65 3.54 21.18
CA GLY A 131 -4.91 4.07 20.67
C GLY A 131 -5.34 3.43 19.36
N VAL A 132 -4.40 3.19 18.43
CA VAL A 132 -4.68 2.48 17.16
C VAL A 132 -5.08 1.04 17.41
N ALA A 133 -4.38 0.32 18.30
CA ALA A 133 -4.72 -1.06 18.62
C ALA A 133 -6.11 -1.18 19.25
N LEU A 134 -6.43 -0.33 20.23
CA LEU A 134 -7.75 -0.27 20.86
C LEU A 134 -8.86 0.07 19.85
N TYR A 135 -8.61 1.03 18.96
CA TYR A 135 -9.57 1.40 17.92
C TYR A 135 -9.97 0.20 17.05
N HIS A 136 -8.97 -0.57 16.60
CA HIS A 136 -9.22 -1.75 15.79
C HIS A 136 -9.80 -2.93 16.57
N CYS A 137 -9.58 -3.00 17.88
CA CYS A 137 -10.23 -3.97 18.77
C CYS A 137 -11.67 -3.57 19.18
N GLY A 138 -12.11 -2.35 18.84
CA GLY A 138 -13.46 -1.85 19.13
C GLY A 138 -13.60 -1.06 20.44
N ASP A 139 -12.51 -0.88 21.19
CA ASP A 139 -12.49 -0.10 22.44
C ASP A 139 -12.35 1.40 22.16
N TYR A 140 -13.37 1.98 21.54
CA TYR A 140 -13.32 3.36 21.04
C TYR A 140 -13.14 4.42 22.13
N LEU A 141 -13.70 4.20 23.33
CA LEU A 141 -13.58 5.15 24.44
C LEU A 141 -12.14 5.25 24.94
N GLU A 142 -11.53 4.11 25.25
CA GLU A 142 -10.12 4.03 25.68
C GLU A 142 -9.18 4.48 24.56
N SER A 143 -9.50 4.14 23.30
CA SER A 143 -8.76 4.64 22.14
C SER A 143 -8.74 6.17 22.07
N ALA A 144 -9.89 6.82 22.27
CA ALA A 144 -9.99 8.27 22.29
C ALA A 144 -9.18 8.88 23.46
N HIS A 145 -9.20 8.25 24.63
CA HIS A 145 -8.37 8.66 25.77
C HIS A 145 -6.87 8.53 25.46
N ALA A 146 -6.44 7.42 24.88
CA ALA A 146 -5.05 7.20 24.48
C ALA A 146 -4.59 8.22 23.44
N PHE A 147 -5.39 8.49 22.41
CA PHE A 147 -5.06 9.52 21.41
C PHE A 147 -4.97 10.92 22.02
N LYS A 148 -5.93 11.29 22.88
CA LYS A 148 -5.89 12.57 23.60
C LYS A 148 -4.61 12.68 24.42
N ARG A 149 -4.23 11.63 25.15
CA ARG A 149 -3.00 11.61 25.94
C ARG A 149 -1.75 11.75 25.08
N GLY A 150 -1.68 11.04 23.96
CA GLY A 150 -0.59 11.17 23.00
C GLY A 150 -0.44 12.59 22.44
N ILE A 151 -1.56 13.27 22.14
CA ILE A 151 -1.54 14.65 21.68
C ILE A 151 -0.99 15.58 22.77
N GLU A 152 -1.51 15.50 24.00
CA GLU A 152 -1.04 16.31 25.14
C GLU A 152 0.46 16.14 25.39
N LEU A 153 0.97 14.89 25.34
CA LEU A 153 2.39 14.59 25.52
C LEU A 153 3.25 15.16 24.39
N LYS A 154 2.79 15.06 23.14
CA LYS A 154 3.50 15.62 21.98
C LYS A 154 3.55 17.14 22.04
N GLU A 155 2.44 17.79 22.40
CA GLU A 155 2.38 19.24 22.57
C GLU A 155 3.31 19.70 23.69
N ALA A 156 3.28 19.05 24.85
CA ALA A 156 4.18 19.34 25.96
C ALA A 156 5.66 19.20 25.57
N MET A 157 6.00 18.16 24.79
CA MET A 157 7.36 17.96 24.26
C MET A 157 7.78 19.13 23.35
N THR A 158 6.94 19.52 22.40
CA THR A 158 7.25 20.63 21.47
C THR A 158 7.30 21.99 22.15
N GLY A 159 6.38 22.25 23.10
CA GLY A 159 6.26 23.53 23.80
C GLY A 159 7.35 23.76 24.86
N SER A 160 7.87 22.69 25.47
CA SER A 160 8.93 22.80 26.49
C SER A 160 10.33 22.99 25.88
N GLY A 161 10.51 22.81 24.57
CA GLY A 161 11.84 22.69 23.95
C GLY A 161 12.64 21.47 24.45
N ASN A 162 12.02 20.59 25.23
CA ASN A 162 12.62 19.39 25.79
C ASN A 162 12.24 18.19 24.91
N CYS A 163 13.25 17.59 24.31
CA CYS A 163 13.09 16.41 23.48
C CYS A 163 13.08 15.18 24.38
N ASP A 164 11.91 14.56 24.58
CA ASP A 164 11.85 13.26 25.25
C ASP A 164 12.58 12.23 24.39
N LYS A 165 13.79 11.89 24.84
CA LYS A 165 14.68 10.95 24.14
C LYS A 165 14.00 9.62 23.90
N LYS A 166 13.14 9.16 24.81
CA LYS A 166 12.46 7.86 24.68
C LYS A 166 11.40 7.90 23.59
N SER A 167 10.56 8.94 23.56
CA SER A 167 9.61 9.15 22.48
C SER A 167 10.30 9.22 21.11
N VAL A 168 11.40 9.95 20.99
CA VAL A 168 12.15 10.04 19.73
C VAL A 168 12.80 8.72 19.33
N GLU A 169 13.32 7.96 20.28
CA GLU A 169 13.85 6.62 20.02
C GLU A 169 12.75 5.66 19.53
N LEU A 170 11.57 5.67 20.19
CA LEU A 170 10.43 4.88 19.76
C LEU A 170 9.96 5.27 18.36
N GLU A 171 9.86 6.57 18.07
CA GLU A 171 9.46 7.07 16.75
C GLU A 171 10.42 6.58 15.67
N LYS A 172 11.73 6.69 15.91
CA LYS A 172 12.77 6.17 15.01
C LYS A 172 12.62 4.66 14.80
N ASN A 173 12.45 3.91 15.87
CA ASN A 173 12.28 2.45 15.82
C ASN A 173 11.04 2.04 15.02
N ILE A 174 9.96 2.80 15.10
CA ILE A 174 8.73 2.59 14.32
C ILE A 174 8.95 2.96 12.84
N LEU A 175 9.67 4.05 12.57
CA LEU A 175 10.00 4.44 11.20
C LEU A 175 10.87 3.39 10.52
N ASP A 176 11.89 2.88 11.21
CA ASP A 176 12.81 1.86 10.70
C ASP A 176 12.06 0.57 10.35
N ILE A 177 11.18 0.08 11.23
CA ILE A 177 10.40 -1.14 10.95
C ILE A 177 9.38 -0.92 9.84
N ASN A 178 8.74 0.25 9.77
CA ASN A 178 7.84 0.61 8.67
C ASN A 178 8.58 0.66 7.34
N PHE A 179 9.78 1.24 7.33
CA PHE A 179 10.65 1.25 6.16
C PHE A 179 10.99 -0.18 5.76
N GLU A 180 11.38 -1.06 6.69
CA GLU A 180 11.67 -2.48 6.40
C GLU A 180 10.51 -3.16 5.64
N MET A 181 9.27 -2.88 6.04
CA MET A 181 8.05 -3.43 5.44
C MET A 181 7.67 -2.82 4.07
N LYS A 182 8.21 -1.66 3.67
CA LYS A 182 7.93 -1.04 2.36
C LYS A 182 8.45 -1.85 1.18
N HIS A 183 7.84 -1.70 0.00
CA HIS A 183 8.34 -2.30 -1.24
C HIS A 183 9.65 -1.64 -1.67
N SER A 184 10.49 -2.38 -2.42
CA SER A 184 11.82 -1.88 -2.83
C SER A 184 11.74 -0.58 -3.64
N HIS A 185 10.73 -0.44 -4.50
CA HIS A 185 10.53 0.80 -5.27
C HIS A 185 10.05 1.97 -4.39
N GLU A 186 9.24 1.72 -3.36
CA GLU A 186 8.81 2.73 -2.39
C GLU A 186 9.99 3.23 -1.56
N LYS A 187 10.87 2.32 -1.13
CA LYS A 187 12.12 2.66 -0.44
C LYS A 187 12.99 3.61 -1.27
N VAL A 188 13.22 3.24 -2.52
CA VAL A 188 14.02 4.05 -3.45
C VAL A 188 13.38 5.43 -3.67
N LYS A 189 12.05 5.48 -3.87
CA LYS A 189 11.33 6.74 -4.02
C LYS A 189 11.50 7.65 -2.79
N GLU A 190 11.35 7.10 -1.60
CA GLU A 190 11.48 7.84 -0.34
C GLU A 190 12.89 8.40 -0.13
N GLN A 191 13.92 7.60 -0.44
CA GLN A 191 15.31 8.04 -0.42
C GLN A 191 15.58 9.17 -1.42
N PHE A 192 15.02 9.08 -2.63
CA PHE A 192 15.13 10.16 -3.62
C PHE A 192 14.38 11.44 -3.18
N THR A 193 13.21 11.31 -2.54
CA THR A 193 12.49 12.47 -2.00
C THR A 193 13.26 13.14 -0.87
N GLU A 194 13.82 12.36 0.06
CA GLU A 194 14.65 12.87 1.17
C GLU A 194 15.91 13.55 0.63
N PHE A 195 16.59 12.94 -0.34
CA PHE A 195 17.74 13.55 -1.02
C PHE A 195 17.36 14.88 -1.68
N SER A 196 16.21 14.94 -2.35
CA SER A 196 15.72 16.17 -2.99
C SER A 196 15.42 17.27 -1.97
N GLU A 197 14.78 16.93 -0.85
CA GLU A 197 14.46 17.88 0.22
C GLU A 197 15.72 18.41 0.90
N ASN A 198 16.67 17.52 1.24
CA ASN A 198 17.96 17.91 1.81
C ASN A 198 18.72 18.86 0.88
N THR A 199 18.71 18.57 -0.43
CA THR A 199 19.32 19.43 -1.44
C THR A 199 18.65 20.80 -1.50
N LYS A 200 17.30 20.86 -1.47
CA LYS A 200 16.56 22.13 -1.44
C LYS A 200 16.90 22.95 -0.19
N THR A 201 16.93 22.31 0.98
CA THR A 201 17.28 22.96 2.24
C THR A 201 18.68 23.53 2.21
N TYR A 202 19.65 22.78 1.68
CA TYR A 202 21.02 23.26 1.47
C TYR A 202 21.07 24.53 0.61
N PHE A 203 20.39 24.55 -0.53
CA PHE A 203 20.37 25.72 -1.42
C PHE A 203 19.61 26.91 -0.85
N ASN A 204 18.54 26.69 -0.08
CA ASN A 204 17.81 27.76 0.59
C ASN A 204 18.64 28.43 1.68
N ASN A 205 19.38 27.64 2.46
CA ASN A 205 20.31 28.17 3.46
C ASN A 205 21.46 28.95 2.81
N PHE A 206 21.95 28.50 1.64
CA PHE A 206 22.99 29.20 0.89
C PHE A 206 22.53 30.56 0.33
N LYS A 207 21.25 30.70 -0.05
CA LYS A 207 20.67 31.98 -0.51
C LYS A 207 20.38 32.98 0.61
N SER A 208 20.42 32.53 1.86
CA SER A 208 20.10 33.33 3.05
C SER A 208 21.35 33.95 3.70
N CYS A 209 22.55 33.63 3.19
CA CYS A 209 23.85 34.21 3.54
C CYS A 209 24.27 35.24 2.48
#